data_AF-A0A9D9BF73-F1
#
_entry.id   AF-A0A9D9BF73-F1
#
_cell.length_a   1.000
_cell.length_b   1.000
_cell.length_c   1.000
_cell.angle_alpha   90.00
_cell.angle_beta   90.00
_cell.angle_gamma   90.00
#
_symmetry.space_group_name_H-M   'P 1'
#
loop_
_entity.id
_entity.type
_entity.pdbx_description
1 polymer ?
#
loop_
_entity_poly.entity_id
_entity_poly.type
_entity_poly.pdbx_seq_one_letter_code
_entity_poly.pdbx_strand_id
1 'polypeptide(L)'
;MRPSDGKAAVAWPRLSGPHICMGAGQQALELARKSLQSAAEMRGGKLSTTDITMVFDFILSSPDLFDIYRSNYEACGKIHKKQPFVGANKDFFAMSVLRFLCYDVLRKVFDPQIKRADADWEIEFLQAFSAYIDRTSGTKFVDTLSEAYRILSKKHGNDMTAITIAGDSTIQQIMKRATEAFPAEHIDFVNFSNSVNKALSDKYENYGPSPLKVSEPYIDKFFTQLKEPGGNFFRKMVLA
;
A
#
# COMPACT_ATOMS: atom_id res chain seq x y z
N MET A 1 -14.68 -38.66 -23.82
CA MET A 1 -14.87 -38.20 -22.42
C MET A 1 -13.82 -37.12 -22.17
N ARG A 2 -14.23 -35.90 -21.79
CA ARG A 2 -13.35 -34.73 -21.69
C ARG A 2 -12.49 -34.79 -20.41
N PRO A 3 -11.20 -34.41 -20.45
CA PRO A 3 -10.46 -34.01 -19.26
C PRO A 3 -11.02 -32.67 -18.78
N SER A 4 -11.49 -32.60 -17.54
CA SER A 4 -11.81 -31.34 -16.88
C SER A 4 -10.52 -30.61 -16.52
N ASP A 5 -10.33 -29.44 -17.12
CA ASP A 5 -9.27 -28.48 -16.79
C ASP A 5 -9.44 -27.93 -15.37
N GLY A 6 -8.92 -28.66 -14.39
CA GLY A 6 -8.70 -28.17 -13.03
C GLY A 6 -7.44 -27.33 -12.97
N LYS A 7 -7.48 -26.08 -13.46
CA LYS A 7 -6.41 -25.11 -13.17
C LYS A 7 -6.39 -24.89 -11.65
N ALA A 8 -5.33 -25.33 -10.97
CA ALA A 8 -5.10 -25.03 -9.57
C ALA A 8 -5.26 -23.52 -9.34
N ALA A 9 -6.07 -23.13 -8.35
CA ALA A 9 -6.25 -21.72 -8.00
C ALA A 9 -4.87 -21.12 -7.69
N VAL A 10 -4.52 -20.03 -8.38
CA VAL A 10 -3.25 -19.33 -8.17
C VAL A 10 -3.24 -18.79 -6.74
N ALA A 11 -2.37 -19.34 -5.88
CA ALA A 11 -2.17 -18.83 -4.53
C ALA A 11 -1.31 -17.57 -4.59
N TRP A 12 -1.89 -16.41 -4.27
CA TRP A 12 -1.16 -15.16 -4.21
C TRP A 12 -0.33 -15.08 -2.93
N PRO A 13 0.92 -14.58 -2.99
CA PRO A 13 1.75 -14.44 -1.80
C PRO A 13 1.12 -13.43 -0.83
N ARG A 14 1.16 -13.76 0.46
CA ARG A 14 0.81 -12.83 1.54
C ARG A 14 1.77 -11.67 1.57
N LEU A 15 1.24 -10.47 1.80
CA LEU A 15 2.06 -9.28 1.92
C LEU A 15 2.75 -9.21 3.28
N SER A 16 3.89 -8.53 3.34
CA SER A 16 4.48 -8.12 4.61
C SER A 16 3.92 -6.76 4.99
N GLY A 17 3.56 -6.56 6.26
CA GLY A 17 3.11 -5.26 6.74
C GLY A 17 2.47 -5.29 8.13
N PRO A 18 2.05 -4.11 8.65
CA PRO A 18 1.41 -3.98 9.97
C PRO A 18 0.14 -4.82 10.17
N HIS A 19 -0.55 -5.17 9.09
CA HIS A 19 -1.70 -6.07 9.10
C HIS A 19 -1.38 -7.46 9.70
N ILE A 20 -0.12 -7.90 9.67
CA ILE A 20 0.30 -9.14 10.31
C ILE A 20 0.21 -9.02 11.84
N CYS A 21 0.74 -7.91 12.38
CA CYS A 21 0.65 -7.63 13.81
C CYS A 21 -0.81 -7.38 14.22
N MET A 22 -1.61 -6.77 13.34
CA MET A 22 -3.03 -6.59 13.56
C MET A 22 -3.80 -7.91 13.64
N GLY A 23 -3.57 -8.84 12.71
CA GLY A 23 -4.20 -10.16 12.72
C GLY A 23 -3.82 -10.98 13.96
N ALA A 24 -2.53 -10.97 14.33
CA ALA A 24 -2.07 -11.61 15.57
C ALA A 24 -2.72 -10.99 16.82
N GLY A 25 -2.80 -9.66 16.87
CA GLY A 25 -3.43 -8.94 17.96
C GLY A 25 -4.93 -9.20 18.09
N GLN A 26 -5.66 -9.30 16.97
CA GLN A 26 -7.07 -9.70 16.97
C GLN A 26 -7.27 -11.12 17.53
N GLN A 27 -6.43 -12.07 17.13
CA GLN A 27 -6.47 -13.44 17.67
C GLN A 27 -6.19 -13.47 19.18
N ALA A 28 -5.23 -12.67 19.64
CA ALA A 28 -4.93 -12.56 21.07
C ALA A 28 -6.09 -11.94 21.86
N LEU A 29 -6.72 -10.88 21.34
CA LEU A 29 -7.89 -10.25 21.96
C LEU A 29 -9.08 -11.21 21.99
N GLU A 30 -9.31 -11.99 20.94
CA GLU A 30 -10.36 -13.00 20.90
C GLU A 30 -10.15 -14.11 21.95
N LEU A 31 -8.91 -14.58 22.08
CA LEU A 31 -8.56 -15.57 23.09
C LEU A 31 -8.75 -15.00 24.50
N ALA A 32 -8.28 -13.78 24.75
CA ALA A 32 -8.46 -13.09 26.02
C ALA A 32 -9.95 -12.90 26.37
N ARG A 33 -10.79 -12.55 25.38
CA ARG A 33 -12.25 -12.45 25.54
C ARG A 33 -12.86 -13.77 26.00
N LYS A 34 -12.56 -14.86 25.30
CA LYS A 34 -13.06 -16.21 25.64
C LYS A 34 -12.59 -16.67 27.02
N SER A 35 -11.31 -16.45 27.33
CA SER A 35 -10.74 -16.79 28.63
C SER A 35 -11.39 -15.99 29.76
N LEU A 36 -11.66 -14.70 29.57
CA LEU A 36 -12.32 -13.87 30.58
C LEU A 36 -13.78 -14.26 30.79
N GLN A 37 -14.53 -14.55 29.71
CA GLN A 37 -15.90 -15.07 29.79
C GLN A 37 -15.95 -16.38 30.57
N SER A 38 -15.10 -17.35 30.21
CA SER A 38 -15.02 -18.63 30.90
C SER A 38 -14.65 -18.46 32.38
N ALA A 39 -13.70 -17.59 32.70
CA ALA A 39 -13.33 -17.30 34.08
C ALA A 39 -14.46 -16.64 34.89
N ALA A 40 -15.22 -15.73 34.27
CA ALA A 40 -16.37 -15.09 34.90
C ALA A 40 -17.49 -16.11 35.19
N GLU A 41 -17.80 -16.99 34.25
CA GLU A 41 -18.78 -18.06 34.44
C GLU A 41 -18.38 -19.05 35.54
N MET A 42 -17.12 -19.54 35.50
CA MET A 42 -16.64 -20.54 36.46
C MET A 42 -16.49 -20.00 37.89
N ARG A 43 -16.17 -18.71 38.05
CA ARG A 43 -15.88 -18.11 39.35
C ARG A 43 -17.04 -17.29 39.93
N GLY A 44 -18.22 -17.32 39.30
CA GLY A 44 -19.36 -16.51 39.72
C GLY A 44 -19.08 -15.01 39.65
N GLY A 45 -18.34 -14.58 38.62
CA GLY A 45 -18.00 -13.19 38.37
C GLY A 45 -19.25 -12.32 38.15
N LYS A 46 -19.14 -11.04 38.48
CA LYS A 46 -20.24 -10.06 38.32
C LYS A 46 -20.35 -9.47 36.92
N LEU A 47 -19.30 -9.61 36.10
CA LEU A 47 -19.29 -9.12 34.73
C LEU A 47 -20.07 -10.09 33.85
N SER A 48 -21.07 -9.58 33.13
CA SER A 48 -21.81 -10.38 32.17
C SER A 48 -20.97 -10.61 30.91
N THR A 49 -21.34 -11.65 30.15
CA THR A 49 -20.79 -11.91 28.81
C THR A 49 -20.92 -10.68 27.90
N THR A 50 -22.00 -9.91 28.05
CA THR A 50 -22.24 -8.67 27.30
C THR A 50 -21.24 -7.59 27.69
N ASP A 51 -21.00 -7.36 28.98
CA ASP A 51 -20.05 -6.35 29.46
C ASP A 51 -18.64 -6.63 28.95
N ILE A 52 -18.23 -7.90 29.04
CA ILE A 52 -16.93 -8.37 28.53
C ILE A 52 -16.86 -8.13 27.02
N THR A 53 -17.88 -8.52 26.26
CA THR A 53 -17.91 -8.34 24.81
C THR A 53 -17.81 -6.86 24.43
N MET A 54 -18.54 -5.98 25.11
CA MET A 54 -18.50 -4.54 24.87
C MET A 54 -17.11 -3.94 25.05
N VAL A 55 -16.37 -4.35 26.09
CA VAL A 55 -14.99 -3.87 26.31
C VAL A 55 -14.06 -4.32 25.19
N PHE A 56 -14.13 -5.59 24.78
CA PHE A 56 -13.27 -6.10 23.70
C PHE A 56 -13.63 -5.48 22.34
N ASP A 57 -14.91 -5.27 22.06
CA ASP A 57 -15.36 -4.61 20.83
C ASP A 57 -14.94 -3.13 20.82
N PHE A 58 -14.96 -2.45 21.97
CA PHE A 58 -14.41 -1.11 22.12
C PHE A 58 -12.90 -1.07 21.82
N ILE A 59 -12.12 -2.00 22.39
CA ILE A 59 -10.67 -2.08 22.11
C ILE A 59 -10.42 -2.34 20.62
N LEU A 60 -11.12 -3.32 20.03
CA LEU A 60 -10.98 -3.69 18.62
C LEU A 60 -11.41 -2.57 17.65
N SER A 61 -12.27 -1.65 18.08
CA SER A 61 -12.70 -0.49 17.29
C SER A 61 -11.79 0.73 17.44
N SER A 62 -10.85 0.73 18.38
CA SER A 62 -9.90 1.83 18.57
C SER A 62 -9.01 2.05 17.33
N PRO A 63 -9.00 3.25 16.74
CA PRO A 63 -8.09 3.61 15.65
C PRO A 63 -6.60 3.52 16.05
N ASP A 64 -6.29 3.85 17.30
CA ASP A 64 -4.93 3.86 17.84
C ASP A 64 -4.32 2.47 17.91
N LEU A 65 -5.17 1.43 17.97
CA LEU A 65 -4.72 0.05 18.00
C LEU A 65 -3.92 -0.32 16.75
N PHE A 66 -4.29 0.23 15.58
CA PHE A 66 -3.51 0.03 14.36
C PHE A 66 -2.11 0.66 14.47
N ASP A 67 -1.99 1.85 15.08
CA ASP A 67 -0.70 2.51 15.26
C ASP A 67 0.22 1.73 16.20
N ILE A 68 -0.33 1.14 17.26
CA ILE A 68 0.41 0.24 18.13
C ILE A 68 0.96 -0.95 17.33
N TYR A 69 0.13 -1.59 16.50
CA TYR A 69 0.57 -2.71 15.66
C TYR A 69 1.59 -2.31 14.60
N ARG A 70 1.46 -1.12 14.00
CA ARG A 70 2.43 -0.55 13.07
C ARG A 70 3.77 -0.31 13.76
N SER A 71 3.77 0.31 14.94
CA SER A 71 4.99 0.53 15.73
C SER A 71 5.67 -0.79 16.12
N ASN A 72 4.90 -1.82 16.50
CA ASN A 72 5.44 -3.14 16.79
C ASN A 72 6.04 -3.81 15.55
N TYR A 73 5.36 -3.72 14.40
CA TYR A 73 5.88 -4.23 13.12
C TYR A 73 7.21 -3.56 12.75
N GLU A 74 7.31 -2.24 12.91
CA GLU A 74 8.54 -1.49 12.67
C GLU A 74 9.67 -1.87 13.65
N ALA A 75 9.35 -2.05 14.93
CA ALA A 75 10.31 -2.50 15.93
C ALA A 75 10.86 -3.91 15.60
N CYS A 76 9.97 -4.86 15.29
CA CYS A 76 10.36 -6.20 14.84
C CYS A 76 11.23 -6.14 13.58
N GLY A 77 10.86 -5.30 12.61
CA GLY A 77 11.62 -5.07 11.39
C GLY A 77 13.07 -4.65 11.64
N LYS A 78 13.26 -3.66 12.53
CA LYS A 78 14.58 -3.17 12.93
C LYS A 78 15.43 -4.25 13.58
N ILE A 79 14.83 -5.07 14.45
CA ILE A 79 15.53 -6.16 15.17
C ILE A 79 15.92 -7.28 14.19
N HIS A 80 15.01 -7.70 13.33
CA HIS A 80 15.20 -8.90 12.52
C HIS A 80 16.04 -8.69 11.26
N LYS A 81 15.94 -7.54 10.57
CA LYS A 81 16.58 -7.39 9.25
C LYS A 81 17.97 -6.78 9.26
N LYS A 82 18.44 -6.15 10.36
CA LYS A 82 19.71 -5.38 10.41
C LYS A 82 19.93 -4.45 9.20
N GLN A 83 18.84 -4.09 8.51
CA GLN A 83 18.81 -3.26 7.31
C GLN A 83 17.84 -2.10 7.55
N PRO A 84 17.95 -1.00 6.79
CA PRO A 84 16.99 0.09 6.82
C PRO A 84 15.59 -0.48 6.58
N PHE A 85 14.81 -0.59 7.64
CA PHE A 85 13.43 -1.05 7.54
C PHE A 85 12.62 0.11 6.99
N VAL A 86 12.03 -0.07 5.81
CA VAL A 86 11.13 0.94 5.24
C VAL A 86 9.94 1.06 6.19
N GLY A 87 9.81 2.22 6.85
CA GLY A 87 8.73 2.48 7.80
C GLY A 87 7.39 2.30 7.11
N ALA A 88 6.46 1.58 7.75
CA ALA A 88 5.14 1.30 7.19
C ALA A 88 4.20 2.49 7.45
N ASN A 89 4.63 3.69 7.04
CA ASN A 89 3.89 4.93 7.19
C ASN A 89 2.89 5.14 6.04
N LYS A 90 2.10 6.21 6.12
CA LYS A 90 1.08 6.55 5.11
C LYS A 90 1.66 6.68 3.69
N ASP A 91 2.85 7.26 3.56
CA ASP A 91 3.51 7.45 2.26
C ASP A 91 3.95 6.12 1.66
N PHE A 92 4.44 5.20 2.50
CA PHE A 92 4.80 3.85 2.09
C PHE A 92 3.59 3.07 1.56
N PHE A 93 2.42 3.24 2.15
CA PHE A 93 1.19 2.61 1.65
C PHE A 93 0.76 3.19 0.30
N ALA A 94 0.76 4.51 0.16
CA ALA A 94 0.48 5.19 -1.11
C ALA A 94 1.42 4.74 -2.23
N MET A 95 2.72 4.76 -1.96
CA MET A 95 3.76 4.24 -2.84
C MET A 95 3.50 2.77 -3.22
N SER A 96 3.21 1.90 -2.25
CA SER A 96 2.99 0.47 -2.48
C SER A 96 1.77 0.18 -3.37
N VAL A 97 0.67 0.90 -3.17
CA VAL A 97 -0.53 0.79 -4.02
C VAL A 97 -0.22 1.23 -5.44
N LEU A 98 0.43 2.39 -5.60
CA LEU A 98 0.86 2.87 -6.92
C LEU A 98 1.80 1.85 -7.59
N ARG A 99 2.78 1.33 -6.85
CA ARG A 99 3.74 0.32 -7.34
C ARG A 99 3.02 -0.86 -7.94
N PHE A 100 2.04 -1.41 -7.23
CA PHE A 100 1.25 -2.53 -7.71
C PHE A 100 0.48 -2.21 -8.99
N LEU A 101 -0.17 -1.05 -9.03
CA LEU A 101 -1.06 -0.66 -10.14
C LEU A 101 -0.30 -0.27 -11.42
N CYS A 102 0.90 0.28 -11.29
CA CYS A 102 1.69 0.74 -12.45
C CYS A 102 2.93 -0.11 -12.74
N TYR A 103 3.19 -1.19 -11.98
CA TYR A 103 4.45 -1.96 -12.01
C TYR A 103 4.99 -2.24 -13.43
N ASP A 104 4.15 -2.81 -14.30
CA ASP A 104 4.62 -3.23 -15.63
C ASP A 104 4.92 -2.05 -16.54
N VAL A 105 4.09 -0.99 -16.47
CA VAL A 105 4.29 0.23 -17.25
C VAL A 105 5.53 0.97 -16.77
N LEU A 106 5.70 1.09 -15.44
CA LEU A 106 6.87 1.71 -14.83
C LEU A 106 8.15 1.02 -15.28
N ARG A 107 8.23 -0.31 -15.17
CA ARG A 107 9.43 -1.05 -15.59
C ARG A 107 9.64 -1.04 -17.08
N LYS A 108 8.59 -1.04 -17.89
CA LYS A 108 8.72 -0.98 -19.36
C LYS A 108 9.24 0.39 -19.83
N VAL A 109 8.77 1.47 -19.22
CA VAL A 109 9.14 2.84 -19.65
C VAL A 109 10.50 3.24 -19.09
N PHE A 110 10.78 2.90 -17.83
CA PHE A 110 11.98 3.33 -17.12
C PHE A 110 13.02 2.22 -16.91
N ASP A 111 12.95 1.12 -17.68
CA ASP A 111 13.96 0.03 -17.65
C ASP A 111 15.41 0.55 -17.69
N PRO A 112 15.76 1.54 -18.55
CA PRO A 112 17.13 2.07 -18.58
C PRO A 112 17.55 2.74 -17.27
N GLN A 113 16.67 3.52 -16.63
CA GLN A 113 16.95 4.17 -15.35
C GLN A 113 17.08 3.14 -14.23
N ILE A 114 16.13 2.19 -14.17
CA ILE A 114 16.09 1.14 -13.15
C ILE A 114 17.34 0.24 -13.22
N LYS A 115 17.82 -0.09 -14.43
CA LYS A 115 19.05 -0.89 -14.61
C LYS A 115 20.32 -0.15 -14.23
N ARG A 116 20.32 1.19 -14.32
CA ARG A 116 21.49 2.03 -14.01
C ARG A 116 21.54 2.44 -12.53
N ALA A 117 20.41 2.40 -11.84
CA ALA A 117 20.28 2.62 -10.41
C ALA A 117 20.15 1.30 -9.66
N ASP A 118 19.70 1.40 -8.41
CA ASP A 118 19.29 0.31 -7.55
C ASP A 118 17.76 0.18 -7.49
N ALA A 119 17.28 -0.83 -6.75
CA ALA A 119 15.84 -1.06 -6.55
C ALA A 119 15.11 0.12 -5.85
N ASP A 120 15.89 1.01 -5.24
CA ASP A 120 15.43 2.20 -4.54
C ASP A 120 14.93 3.30 -5.49
N TRP A 121 15.36 3.29 -6.76
CA TRP A 121 14.93 4.29 -7.74
C TRP A 121 13.41 4.22 -8.00
N GLU A 122 12.88 2.99 -8.10
CA GLU A 122 11.44 2.77 -8.23
C GLU A 122 10.68 3.36 -7.04
N ILE A 123 11.24 3.23 -5.83
CA ILE A 123 10.63 3.72 -4.59
C ILE A 123 10.56 5.24 -4.60
N GLU A 124 11.66 5.91 -4.92
CA GLU A 124 11.71 7.39 -4.98
C GLU A 124 10.77 7.95 -6.05
N PHE A 125 10.74 7.33 -7.23
CA PHE A 125 9.81 7.71 -8.29
C PHE A 125 8.36 7.64 -7.81
N LEU A 126 7.98 6.54 -7.15
CA LEU A 126 6.62 6.32 -6.69
C LEU A 126 6.23 7.17 -5.48
N GLN A 127 7.17 7.50 -4.60
CA GLN A 127 6.97 8.47 -3.52
C GLN A 127 6.77 9.88 -4.06
N ALA A 128 7.57 10.28 -5.05
CA ALA A 128 7.37 11.56 -5.73
C ALA A 128 6.03 11.58 -6.49
N PHE A 129 5.62 10.45 -7.06
CA PHE A 129 4.32 10.32 -7.71
C PHE A 129 3.16 10.45 -6.71
N SER A 130 3.20 9.75 -5.57
CA SER A 130 2.15 9.90 -4.54
C SER A 130 2.06 11.32 -3.99
N ALA A 131 3.21 11.94 -3.70
CA ALA A 131 3.27 13.32 -3.22
C ALA A 131 2.73 14.33 -4.26
N TYR A 132 3.02 14.10 -5.54
CA TYR A 132 2.46 14.92 -6.62
C TYR A 132 0.94 14.85 -6.64
N ILE A 133 0.37 13.64 -6.65
CA ILE A 133 -1.09 13.43 -6.63
C ILE A 133 -1.72 14.07 -5.40
N ASP A 134 -1.13 13.91 -4.22
CA ASP A 134 -1.67 14.45 -2.98
C ASP A 134 -1.77 15.98 -3.03
N ARG A 135 -0.72 16.63 -3.56
CA ARG A 135 -0.66 18.08 -3.75
C ARG A 135 -1.64 18.59 -4.80
N THR A 136 -1.77 17.89 -5.94
CA THR A 136 -2.53 18.40 -7.09
C THR A 136 -4.01 18.01 -7.06
N SER A 137 -4.37 16.88 -6.43
CA SER A 137 -5.75 16.41 -6.39
C SER A 137 -6.61 17.13 -5.33
N GLY A 138 -6.00 17.73 -4.30
CA GLY A 138 -6.74 18.31 -3.17
C GLY A 138 -7.55 17.29 -2.34
N THR A 139 -7.38 15.99 -2.60
CA THR A 139 -8.24 14.93 -2.06
C THR A 139 -7.74 14.31 -0.75
N LYS A 140 -6.58 14.76 -0.23
CA LYS A 140 -5.84 14.06 0.83
C LYS A 140 -5.63 12.60 0.45
N PHE A 141 -5.13 12.38 -0.77
CA PHE A 141 -4.93 11.07 -1.38
C PHE A 141 -4.19 10.11 -0.45
N VAL A 142 -3.09 10.57 0.17
CA VAL A 142 -2.27 9.73 1.05
C VAL A 142 -3.03 9.35 2.32
N ASP A 143 -3.68 10.31 2.98
CA ASP A 143 -4.41 10.05 4.23
C ASP A 143 -5.62 9.14 4.01
N THR A 144 -6.40 9.40 2.95
CA THR A 144 -7.59 8.60 2.62
C THR A 144 -7.24 7.17 2.22
N LEU A 145 -6.16 6.98 1.46
CA LEU A 145 -5.69 5.64 1.11
C LEU A 145 -5.14 4.88 2.31
N SER A 146 -4.40 5.57 3.20
CA SER A 146 -3.92 4.99 4.45
C SER A 146 -5.07 4.51 5.33
N GLU A 147 -6.16 5.29 5.42
CA GLU A 147 -7.34 4.89 6.19
C GLU A 147 -8.05 3.68 5.57
N ALA A 148 -8.22 3.65 4.25
CA ALA A 148 -8.79 2.49 3.56
C ALA A 148 -7.95 1.22 3.81
N TYR A 149 -6.62 1.34 3.79
CA TYR A 149 -5.71 0.25 4.12
C TYR A 149 -5.87 -0.25 5.56
N ARG A 150 -6.05 0.66 6.53
CA ARG A 150 -6.29 0.31 7.94
C ARG A 150 -7.55 -0.53 8.11
N ILE A 151 -8.64 -0.11 7.48
CA ILE A 151 -9.92 -0.83 7.49
C ILE A 151 -9.75 -2.21 6.84
N LEU A 152 -9.06 -2.28 5.70
CA LEU A 152 -8.80 -3.54 5.01
C LEU A 152 -7.94 -4.49 5.85
N SER A 153 -6.92 -3.95 6.51
CA SER A 153 -6.03 -4.69 7.43
C SER A 153 -6.82 -5.28 8.60
N LYS A 154 -7.80 -4.54 9.14
CA LYS A 154 -8.68 -5.03 10.21
C LYS A 154 -9.53 -6.21 9.75
N LYS A 155 -9.94 -6.22 8.48
CA LYS A 155 -10.80 -7.27 7.92
C LYS A 155 -10.04 -8.54 7.56
N HIS A 156 -8.83 -8.40 7.03
CA HIS A 156 -8.08 -9.51 6.44
C HIS A 156 -6.87 -9.96 7.26
N GLY A 157 -6.34 -9.12 8.15
CA GLY A 157 -5.18 -9.43 8.97
C GLY A 157 -4.05 -10.06 8.16
N ASN A 158 -3.59 -11.24 8.59
CA ASN A 158 -2.49 -12.00 8.00
C ASN A 158 -2.77 -12.52 6.57
N ASP A 159 -4.03 -12.53 6.14
CA ASP A 159 -4.43 -13.05 4.82
C ASP A 159 -4.45 -11.98 3.73
N MET A 160 -3.97 -10.78 4.05
CA MET A 160 -3.91 -9.70 3.07
C MET A 160 -2.88 -10.00 1.98
N THR A 161 -3.33 -9.89 0.73
CA THR A 161 -2.51 -10.07 -0.47
C THR A 161 -2.58 -8.82 -1.35
N ALA A 162 -1.75 -8.77 -2.39
CA ALA A 162 -1.84 -7.71 -3.39
C ALA A 162 -3.23 -7.65 -4.06
N ILE A 163 -3.90 -8.79 -4.24
CA ILE A 163 -5.26 -8.86 -4.78
C ILE A 163 -6.29 -8.31 -3.79
N THR A 164 -6.10 -8.53 -2.49
CA THR A 164 -6.99 -7.96 -1.45
C THR A 164 -7.00 -6.44 -1.51
N ILE A 165 -5.84 -5.81 -1.69
CA ILE A 165 -5.70 -4.35 -1.83
C ILE A 165 -6.29 -3.87 -3.16
N ALA A 166 -5.97 -4.56 -4.25
CA ALA A 166 -6.44 -4.21 -5.58
C ALA A 166 -7.96 -4.35 -5.77
N GLY A 167 -8.56 -5.32 -5.07
CA GLY A 167 -9.99 -5.62 -5.11
C GLY A 167 -10.85 -4.85 -4.10
N ASP A 168 -10.25 -4.01 -3.25
CA ASP A 168 -11.02 -3.20 -2.30
C ASP A 168 -11.69 -2.01 -3.01
N SER A 169 -13.02 -1.95 -2.98
CA SER A 169 -13.80 -0.93 -3.69
C SER A 169 -13.51 0.49 -3.22
N THR A 170 -13.14 0.69 -1.95
CA THR A 170 -12.80 2.00 -1.40
C THR A 170 -11.48 2.48 -1.98
N ILE A 171 -10.45 1.62 -1.95
CA ILE A 171 -9.14 1.88 -2.57
C ILE A 171 -9.33 2.14 -4.08
N GLN A 172 -10.16 1.36 -4.77
CA GLN A 172 -10.46 1.57 -6.17
C GLN A 172 -11.06 2.95 -6.45
N GLN A 173 -12.03 3.41 -5.65
CA GLN A 173 -12.64 4.73 -5.79
C GLN A 173 -11.67 5.87 -5.49
N ILE A 174 -10.80 5.71 -4.49
CA ILE A 174 -9.72 6.67 -4.19
C ILE A 174 -8.79 6.79 -5.41
N MET A 175 -8.35 5.66 -5.96
CA MET A 175 -7.47 5.63 -7.13
C MET A 175 -8.12 6.20 -8.37
N LYS A 176 -9.40 5.90 -8.64
CA LYS A 176 -10.14 6.46 -9.78
C LYS A 176 -10.21 7.99 -9.73
N ARG A 177 -10.57 8.56 -8.57
CA ARG A 177 -10.55 10.02 -8.37
C ARG A 177 -9.15 10.60 -8.52
N ALA A 178 -8.13 9.93 -8.00
CA ALA A 178 -6.74 10.36 -8.15
C ALA A 178 -6.27 10.43 -9.62
N THR A 179 -6.84 9.63 -10.52
CA THR A 179 -6.48 9.67 -11.95
C THR A 179 -6.86 10.99 -12.64
N GLU A 180 -7.83 11.73 -12.11
CA GLU A 180 -8.17 13.08 -12.60
C GLU A 180 -7.03 14.08 -12.38
N ALA A 181 -6.17 13.82 -11.38
CA ALA A 181 -5.00 14.63 -11.08
C ALA A 181 -3.71 14.14 -11.78
N PHE A 182 -3.81 13.14 -12.65
CA PHE A 182 -2.66 12.66 -13.41
C PHE A 182 -2.30 13.66 -14.50
N PRO A 183 -0.99 13.91 -14.74
CA PRO A 183 -0.54 14.70 -15.86
C PRO A 183 -1.21 14.32 -17.19
N ALA A 184 -1.74 15.34 -17.88
CA ALA A 184 -2.45 15.16 -19.14
C ALA A 184 -1.90 16.04 -20.26
N GLU A 185 -1.31 17.19 -19.91
CA GLU A 185 -0.76 18.13 -20.89
C GLU A 185 0.74 18.35 -20.67
N HIS A 186 1.38 18.96 -21.68
CA HIS A 186 2.82 19.22 -21.67
C HIS A 186 3.30 19.92 -20.40
N ILE A 187 2.57 20.94 -19.93
CA ILE A 187 2.91 21.68 -18.72
C ILE A 187 2.87 20.80 -17.46
N ASP A 188 1.95 19.83 -17.40
CA ASP A 188 1.87 18.90 -16.28
C ASP A 188 3.04 17.91 -16.29
N PHE A 189 3.45 17.46 -17.47
CA PHE A 189 4.61 16.57 -17.61
C PHE A 189 5.89 17.26 -17.16
N VAL A 190 6.05 18.54 -17.48
CA VAL A 190 7.16 19.38 -17.00
C VAL A 190 7.13 19.44 -15.46
N ASN A 191 5.99 19.83 -14.88
CA ASN A 191 5.82 19.96 -13.42
C ASN A 191 6.05 18.64 -12.68
N PHE A 192 5.55 17.54 -13.23
CA PHE A 192 5.76 16.20 -12.69
C PHE A 192 7.22 15.78 -12.75
N SER A 193 7.86 15.93 -13.93
CA SER A 193 9.26 15.56 -14.11
C SER A 193 10.18 16.34 -13.17
N ASN A 194 9.91 17.63 -12.95
CA ASN A 194 10.64 18.46 -11.99
C ASN A 194 10.45 17.96 -10.54
N SER A 195 9.23 17.57 -10.16
CA SER A 195 8.94 17.02 -8.84
C SER A 195 9.68 15.71 -8.59
N VAL A 196 9.67 14.80 -9.56
CA VAL A 196 10.38 13.52 -9.50
C VAL A 196 11.90 13.74 -9.49
N ASN A 197 12.41 14.59 -10.37
CA ASN A 197 13.84 14.86 -10.46
C ASN A 197 14.40 15.55 -9.22
N LYS A 198 13.58 16.32 -8.50
CA LYS A 198 13.97 16.85 -7.19
C LYS A 198 14.22 15.71 -6.20
N ALA A 199 13.24 14.83 -6.00
CA ALA A 199 13.38 13.68 -5.10
C ALA A 199 14.56 12.77 -5.49
N LEU A 200 14.74 12.50 -6.78
CA LEU A 200 15.87 11.71 -7.28
C LEU A 200 17.21 12.42 -7.07
N SER A 201 17.27 13.75 -7.21
CA SER A 201 18.52 14.51 -6.99
C SER A 201 18.90 14.52 -5.52
N ASP A 202 17.93 14.64 -4.61
CA ASP A 202 18.17 14.61 -3.17
C ASP A 202 18.79 13.27 -2.72
N LYS A 203 18.45 12.15 -3.38
CA LYS A 203 19.01 10.82 -3.06
C LYS A 203 20.27 10.46 -3.84
N TYR A 204 20.33 10.80 -5.13
CA TYR A 204 21.39 10.40 -6.05
C TYR A 204 22.34 11.55 -6.39
N GLU A 205 22.48 12.53 -5.50
CA GLU A 205 23.27 13.76 -5.67
C GLU A 205 24.70 13.50 -6.22
N ASN A 206 25.31 12.39 -5.78
CA ASN A 206 26.67 12.00 -6.15
C ASN A 206 26.83 11.51 -7.60
N TYR A 207 25.74 11.26 -8.34
CA TYR A 207 25.79 10.71 -9.70
C TYR A 207 25.95 11.75 -10.84
N GLY A 208 26.24 13.01 -10.52
CA GLY A 208 26.47 14.07 -11.52
C GLY A 208 25.23 14.38 -12.39
N PRO A 209 25.37 14.96 -13.60
CA PRO A 209 24.28 15.10 -14.57
C PRO A 209 23.74 13.70 -14.94
N SER A 210 22.72 13.29 -14.20
CA SER A 210 22.49 11.87 -13.97
C SER A 210 21.58 11.25 -15.03
N PRO A 211 21.96 10.12 -15.65
CA PRO A 211 21.07 9.31 -16.47
C PRO A 211 19.91 8.70 -15.69
N LEU A 212 19.86 8.90 -14.36
CA LEU A 212 18.79 8.45 -13.49
C LEU A 212 17.61 9.44 -13.45
N LYS A 213 17.77 10.66 -13.97
CA LYS A 213 16.67 11.62 -14.08
C LYS A 213 15.65 11.20 -15.14
N VAL A 214 14.41 11.63 -14.96
CA VAL A 214 13.33 11.44 -15.92
C VAL A 214 13.18 12.69 -16.79
N SER A 215 12.95 12.50 -18.09
CA SER A 215 12.63 13.60 -19.00
C SER A 215 11.16 13.55 -19.41
N GLU A 216 10.64 14.68 -19.84
CA GLU A 216 9.23 14.84 -20.23
C GLU A 216 8.76 13.82 -21.27
N PRO A 217 9.53 13.45 -22.32
CA PRO A 217 9.09 12.40 -23.25
C PRO A 217 8.87 11.03 -22.59
N TYR A 218 9.67 10.68 -21.57
CA TYR A 218 9.44 9.43 -20.82
C TYR A 218 8.25 9.55 -19.88
N ILE A 219 8.02 10.73 -19.29
CA ILE A 219 6.85 10.99 -18.46
C ILE A 219 5.56 10.93 -19.27
N ASP A 220 5.51 11.60 -20.42
CA ASP A 220 4.40 11.51 -21.36
C ASP A 220 4.16 10.05 -21.76
N LYS A 221 5.21 9.36 -22.22
CA LYS A 221 5.11 7.92 -22.55
C LYS A 221 4.59 7.08 -21.39
N PHE A 222 4.97 7.38 -20.15
CA PHE A 222 4.47 6.71 -18.95
C PHE A 222 2.97 6.93 -18.78
N PHE A 223 2.51 8.19 -18.72
CA PHE A 223 1.09 8.50 -18.50
C PHE A 223 0.20 8.08 -19.68
N THR A 224 0.71 8.19 -20.90
CA THR A 224 0.05 7.69 -22.11
C THR A 224 -0.08 6.16 -22.04
N GLN A 225 0.97 5.41 -21.70
CA GLN A 225 0.87 3.95 -21.55
C GLN A 225 0.02 3.50 -20.35
N LEU A 226 -0.10 4.32 -19.29
CA LEU A 226 -1.08 4.06 -18.23
C LEU A 226 -2.51 4.15 -18.75
N LYS A 227 -2.77 5.01 -19.75
CA LYS A 227 -4.09 5.23 -20.35
C LYS A 227 -4.35 4.40 -21.61
N GLU A 228 -3.39 3.61 -22.10
CA GLU A 228 -3.50 2.86 -23.36
C GLU A 228 -3.85 1.37 -23.17
N PRO A 229 -4.76 0.79 -23.99
CA PRO A 229 -5.24 -0.59 -23.81
C PRO A 229 -4.17 -1.69 -23.85
N GLY A 230 -2.92 -1.37 -24.19
CA GLY A 230 -1.78 -2.27 -24.23
C GLY A 230 -0.79 -2.08 -23.07
N GLY A 231 -0.37 -3.19 -22.45
CA GLY A 231 0.76 -3.27 -21.50
C GLY A 231 0.37 -3.43 -20.03
N ASN A 232 -0.65 -2.69 -19.56
CA ASN A 232 -1.60 -2.96 -18.44
C ASN A 232 -2.35 -1.67 -18.07
N PHE A 233 -3.42 -1.34 -18.83
CA PHE A 233 -4.30 -0.13 -18.86
C PHE A 233 -4.71 0.51 -17.49
N PHE A 234 -3.79 1.15 -16.75
CA PHE A 234 -3.81 1.40 -15.30
C PHE A 234 -4.23 0.16 -14.50
N ARG A 235 -3.41 -0.87 -14.78
CA ARG A 235 -3.67 -2.31 -14.76
C ARG A 235 -5.15 -2.65 -14.76
N LYS A 236 -5.72 -2.38 -15.95
CA LYS A 236 -7.13 -2.51 -16.36
C LYS A 236 -8.09 -1.81 -15.41
N MET A 237 -7.81 -0.51 -15.24
CA MET A 237 -8.57 0.52 -14.56
C MET A 237 -8.99 0.15 -13.13
N VAL A 238 -7.96 -0.18 -12.34
CA VAL A 238 -8.03 -0.76 -10.98
C VAL A 238 -8.73 -2.12 -10.95
N LEU A 239 -8.53 -2.91 -12.01
CA LEU A 239 -9.16 -4.21 -12.24
C LEU A 239 -10.70 -4.14 -12.20
N ALA A 240 -11.32 -3.99 -13.38
CA ALA A 240 -12.74 -4.26 -13.63
C ALA A 240 -13.33 -5.47 -12.88
#